data_AF-A0A3D2NBZ5-F1
#
_entry.id   AF-A0A3D2NBZ5-F1
#
_cell.length_a   1.000
_cell.length_b   1.000
_cell.length_c   1.000
_cell.angle_alpha   90.00
_cell.angle_beta   90.00
_cell.angle_gamma   90.00
#
_symmetry.space_group_name_H-M   'P 1'
#
loop_
_entity.id
_entity.type
_entity.pdbx_description
1 polymer ?
#
loop_
_entity_poly.entity_id
_entity_poly.type
_entity_poly.pdbx_seq_one_letter_code
_entity_poly.pdbx_strand_id
1 'polypeptide(L)'
;MNDDEKRRIADEFDDAVNMTPKEIEDWLDTDESRSVGQKNGGGESVGHASGRRIVKILRTKKADLTDADYAHMKKVHGYVARHAKQRPKGDITHTDWRYSLMNWGNDPEK
;
A
#
# COMPACT_ATOMS: atom_id res chain seq x y z
N MET A 1 18.35 -11.38 1.67
CA MET A 1 17.66 -11.90 0.46
C MET A 1 18.62 -11.92 -0.70
N ASN A 2 18.52 -12.87 -1.65
CA ASN A 2 19.35 -12.87 -2.86
C ASN A 2 18.75 -11.94 -3.95
N ASP A 3 19.50 -11.66 -5.01
CA ASP A 3 19.11 -10.69 -6.03
C ASP A 3 17.87 -11.12 -6.83
N ASP A 4 17.74 -12.42 -7.14
CA ASP A 4 16.56 -12.97 -7.84
C ASP A 4 15.29 -12.82 -6.98
N GLU A 5 15.39 -13.06 -5.68
CA GLU A 5 14.31 -12.84 -4.73
C GLU A 5 13.94 -11.35 -4.63
N LYS A 6 14.93 -10.46 -4.54
CA LYS A 6 14.70 -9.00 -4.51
C LYS A 6 14.02 -8.50 -5.77
N ARG A 7 14.42 -9.03 -6.93
CA ARG A 7 13.79 -8.70 -8.22
C ARG A 7 12.33 -9.13 -8.25
N ARG A 8 12.04 -10.38 -7.91
CA ARG A 8 10.65 -10.87 -7.87
C ARG A 8 9.77 -10.06 -6.91
N ILE A 9 10.28 -9.73 -5.72
CA ILE A 9 9.54 -8.91 -4.75
C ILE A 9 9.26 -7.50 -5.29
N ALA A 10 10.23 -6.89 -5.98
CA ALA A 10 10.04 -5.57 -6.60
C ALA A 10 8.97 -5.64 -7.70
N ASP A 11 9.04 -6.64 -8.59
CA ASP A 11 8.08 -6.83 -9.66
C ASP A 11 6.64 -7.04 -9.10
N GLU A 12 6.48 -7.90 -8.08
CA GLU A 12 5.19 -8.12 -7.39
C GLU A 12 4.66 -6.87 -6.67
N PHE A 13 5.56 -6.00 -6.21
CA PHE A 13 5.19 -4.74 -5.55
C PHE A 13 4.75 -3.69 -6.56
N ASP A 14 5.46 -3.57 -7.68
CA ASP A 14 5.11 -2.66 -8.77
C ASP A 14 3.77 -3.06 -9.40
N ASP A 15 3.45 -4.35 -9.48
CA ASP A 15 2.12 -4.84 -9.90
C ASP A 15 1.00 -4.47 -8.90
N ALA A 16 1.34 -4.39 -7.60
CA ALA A 16 0.37 -4.11 -6.55
C ALA A 16 0.11 -2.61 -6.33
N VAL A 17 1.11 -1.75 -6.55
CA VAL A 17 1.05 -0.31 -6.25
C VAL A 17 0.87 0.49 -7.54
N ASN A 18 -0.37 0.94 -7.81
CA ASN A 18 -0.70 1.70 -9.02
C ASN A 18 -0.84 3.22 -8.78
N MET A 19 -0.73 3.66 -7.52
CA MET A 19 -0.69 5.08 -7.15
C MET A 19 0.75 5.60 -7.12
N THR A 20 0.95 6.80 -7.64
CA THR A 20 2.21 7.54 -7.54
C THR A 20 2.47 7.99 -6.10
N PRO A 21 3.72 8.30 -5.72
CA PRO A 21 4.02 8.81 -4.38
C PRO A 21 3.17 10.02 -3.98
N LYS A 22 2.92 10.93 -4.93
CA LYS A 22 2.13 12.15 -4.68
C LYS A 22 0.66 11.83 -4.43
N GLU A 23 0.07 10.93 -5.21
CA GLU A 23 -1.32 10.49 -5.00
C GLU A 23 -1.49 9.80 -3.65
N ILE A 24 -0.51 8.99 -3.22
CA ILE A 24 -0.55 8.35 -1.90
C ILE A 24 -0.40 9.40 -0.80
N GLU A 25 0.55 10.34 -0.91
CA GLU A 25 0.71 11.45 0.04
C GLU A 25 -0.60 12.25 0.19
N ASP A 26 -1.21 12.67 -0.92
CA ASP A 26 -2.46 13.42 -0.91
C ASP A 26 -3.61 12.64 -0.30
N TRP A 27 -3.69 11.34 -0.61
CA TRP A 27 -4.68 10.45 -0.04
C TRP A 27 -4.53 10.32 1.48
N LEU A 28 -3.30 10.13 1.98
CA LEU A 28 -3.02 9.98 3.42
C LEU A 28 -3.33 11.25 4.22
N ASP A 29 -3.39 12.41 3.58
CA ASP A 29 -3.75 13.66 4.24
C ASP A 29 -5.27 13.84 4.44
N THR A 30 -6.09 12.90 3.94
CA THR A 30 -7.55 12.92 4.08
C THR A 30 -8.04 12.31 5.40
N ASP A 31 -9.24 12.70 5.82
CA ASP A 31 -9.87 12.11 7.01
C ASP A 31 -10.37 10.69 6.72
N GLU A 32 -10.80 10.43 5.49
CA GLU A 32 -11.19 9.12 4.98
C GLU A 32 -10.04 8.12 5.16
N SER A 33 -8.83 8.47 4.71
CA SER A 33 -7.64 7.64 4.89
C SER A 33 -7.35 7.33 6.37
N ARG A 34 -7.49 8.32 7.27
CA ARG A 34 -7.24 8.19 8.71
C ARG A 34 -8.33 7.40 9.45
N SER A 35 -9.54 7.38 8.89
CA SER A 35 -10.71 6.71 9.46
C SER A 35 -10.67 5.19 9.30
N VAL A 36 -10.02 4.68 8.25
CA VAL A 36 -10.06 3.25 7.88
C VAL A 36 -8.81 2.46 8.32
N GLY A 37 -8.98 1.14 8.38
CA GLY A 37 -7.91 0.17 8.63
C GLY A 37 -7.77 -0.26 10.08
N GLN A 38 -6.99 -1.33 10.28
CA GLN A 38 -6.77 -1.91 11.61
C GLN A 38 -5.89 -0.99 12.48
N LYS A 39 -6.36 -0.68 13.69
CA LYS A 39 -5.63 0.11 14.69
C LYS A 39 -5.23 -0.79 15.86
N ASN A 40 -4.00 -0.65 16.35
CA ASN A 40 -3.58 -1.24 17.62
C ASN A 40 -3.89 -0.23 18.73
N GLY A 41 -5.17 -0.14 19.13
CA GLY A 41 -5.67 0.88 20.06
C GLY A 41 -6.22 2.12 19.35
N GLY A 42 -6.15 3.28 19.99
CA GLY A 42 -6.69 4.55 19.47
C GLY A 42 -5.77 5.32 18.50
N GLY A 43 -4.68 4.70 18.05
CA GLY A 43 -3.68 5.34 17.21
C GLY A 43 -3.92 5.23 15.70
N GLU A 44 -2.88 5.58 14.94
CA GLU A 44 -2.84 5.43 13.49
C GLU A 44 -3.09 3.97 13.05
N SER A 45 -3.79 3.79 11.91
CA SER A 45 -3.98 2.45 11.35
C SER A 45 -2.71 1.89 10.71
N VAL A 46 -2.57 0.57 10.72
CA VAL A 46 -1.45 -0.14 10.09
C VAL A 46 -1.38 0.19 8.60
N GLY A 47 -2.53 0.35 7.94
CA GLY A 47 -2.59 0.70 6.52
C GLY A 47 -2.08 2.12 6.27
N HIS A 48 -2.57 3.11 7.01
CA HIS A 48 -2.10 4.49 6.86
C HIS A 48 -0.58 4.62 7.11
N ALA A 49 -0.07 3.93 8.13
CA ALA A 49 1.38 3.88 8.39
C ALA A 49 2.15 3.18 7.26
N SER A 50 1.55 2.15 6.64
CA SER A 50 2.08 1.46 5.47
C SER A 50 2.17 2.39 4.27
N GLY A 51 1.14 3.20 4.00
CA GLY A 51 1.14 4.18 2.92
C GLY A 51 2.32 5.13 2.98
N ARG A 52 2.62 5.70 4.16
CA ARG A 52 3.81 6.55 4.34
C ARG A 52 5.12 5.83 4.04
N ARG A 53 5.18 4.54 4.38
CA ARG A 53 6.37 3.73 4.10
C ARG A 53 6.50 3.39 2.61
N ILE A 54 5.39 3.13 1.93
CA ILE A 54 5.34 2.94 0.46
C ILE A 54 5.88 4.19 -0.23
N VAL A 55 5.42 5.39 0.16
CA VAL A 55 5.94 6.66 -0.35
C VAL A 55 7.46 6.76 -0.21
N LYS A 56 7.99 6.44 0.98
CA LYS A 56 9.44 6.45 1.21
C LYS A 56 10.15 5.47 0.27
N ILE A 57 9.63 4.26 0.11
CA ILE A 57 10.19 3.23 -0.76
C ILE A 57 10.21 3.69 -2.22
N LEU A 58 9.08 4.20 -2.74
CA LEU A 58 8.97 4.67 -4.12
C LEU A 58 9.90 5.86 -4.43
N ARG A 59 10.28 6.64 -3.41
CA ARG A 59 11.24 7.75 -3.53
C ARG A 59 12.70 7.33 -3.30
N THR A 60 12.95 6.08 -2.88
CA THR A 60 14.29 5.56 -2.60
C THR A 60 14.88 4.94 -3.87
N LYS A 61 16.16 5.22 -4.16
CA LYS A 61 16.83 4.59 -5.30
C LYS A 61 16.98 3.09 -5.04
N LYS A 62 16.87 2.27 -6.09
CA LYS A 62 16.99 0.80 -5.98
C LYS A 62 18.25 0.33 -5.25
N ALA A 63 19.38 1.03 -5.44
CA ALA A 63 20.65 0.71 -4.78
C ALA A 63 20.65 0.96 -3.26
N ASP A 64 19.75 1.82 -2.79
CA ASP A 64 19.64 2.22 -1.38
C ASP A 64 18.54 1.43 -0.63
N LEU A 65 17.80 0.55 -1.32
CA LEU A 65 16.76 -0.28 -0.72
C LEU A 65 17.34 -1.35 0.21
N THR A 66 16.79 -1.41 1.42
CA THR A 66 17.21 -2.37 2.45
C THR A 66 16.38 -3.66 2.39
N ASP A 67 16.89 -4.76 2.97
CA ASP A 67 16.12 -6.00 3.13
C ASP A 67 14.80 -5.77 3.90
N ALA A 68 14.75 -4.77 4.78
CA ALA A 68 13.52 -4.38 5.46
C ALA A 68 12.49 -3.77 4.49
N ASP A 69 12.94 -3.02 3.47
CA ASP A 69 12.07 -2.43 2.46
C ASP A 69 11.50 -3.51 1.55
N TYR A 70 12.31 -4.48 1.12
CA TYR A 70 11.83 -5.66 0.40
C TYR A 70 10.82 -6.48 1.23
N ALA A 71 11.07 -6.66 2.54
CA ALA A 71 10.10 -7.31 3.41
C ALA A 71 8.77 -6.54 3.48
N HIS A 72 8.81 -5.21 3.41
CA HIS A 72 7.61 -4.38 3.37
C HIS A 72 6.89 -4.46 2.02
N MET A 73 7.63 -4.41 0.91
CA MET A 73 7.09 -4.62 -0.44
C MET A 73 6.30 -5.93 -0.53
N LYS A 74 6.87 -7.03 -0.02
CA LYS A 74 6.20 -8.33 0.06
C LYS A 74 4.92 -8.28 0.90
N LYS A 75 4.94 -7.54 2.02
CA LYS A 75 3.74 -7.34 2.87
C LYS A 75 2.65 -6.55 2.12
N VAL A 76 3.04 -5.54 1.34
CA VAL A 76 2.12 -4.72 0.53
C VAL A 76 1.46 -5.58 -0.53
N HIS A 77 2.23 -6.29 -1.34
CA HIS A 77 1.69 -7.21 -2.35
C HIS A 77 0.72 -8.22 -1.73
N GLY A 78 1.10 -8.88 -0.63
CA GLY A 78 0.24 -9.84 0.06
C GLY A 78 -1.04 -9.24 0.64
N TYR A 79 -1.01 -7.99 1.10
CA TYR A 79 -2.20 -7.29 1.57
C TYR A 79 -3.14 -6.95 0.41
N VAL A 80 -2.64 -6.29 -0.63
CA VAL A 80 -3.41 -5.88 -1.80
C VAL A 80 -4.03 -7.11 -2.49
N ALA A 81 -3.25 -8.14 -2.77
CA ALA A 81 -3.73 -9.35 -3.44
C ALA A 81 -4.84 -10.08 -2.67
N ARG A 82 -4.80 -10.07 -1.33
CA ARG A 82 -5.85 -10.67 -0.49
C ARG A 82 -7.08 -9.78 -0.39
N HIS A 83 -6.89 -8.48 -0.19
CA HIS A 83 -7.99 -7.56 0.04
C HIS A 83 -8.75 -7.22 -1.26
N ALA A 84 -8.06 -7.17 -2.40
CA ALA A 84 -8.68 -7.03 -3.71
C ALA A 84 -9.71 -8.14 -4.03
N LYS A 85 -9.47 -9.38 -3.57
CA LYS A 85 -10.40 -10.51 -3.70
C LYS A 85 -11.69 -10.35 -2.89
N GLN A 86 -11.72 -9.41 -1.95
CA GLN A 86 -12.87 -9.11 -1.09
C GLN A 86 -13.72 -7.96 -1.62
N ARG A 87 -13.60 -7.64 -2.93
CA ARG A 87 -14.32 -6.54 -3.57
C ARG A 87 -15.82 -6.62 -3.28
N PRO A 88 -16.43 -5.56 -2.70
CA PRO A 88 -17.86 -5.53 -2.48
C PRO A 88 -18.61 -5.43 -3.82
N LYS A 89 -19.88 -5.86 -3.82
CA LYS A 89 -20.75 -5.70 -4.99
C LYS A 89 -21.22 -4.24 -5.08
N GLY A 90 -21.39 -3.76 -6.31
CA GLY A 90 -21.92 -2.42 -6.58
C GLY A 90 -20.82 -1.36 -6.74
N ASP A 91 -21.22 -0.11 -6.52
CA ASP A 91 -20.32 1.04 -6.55
C ASP A 91 -19.31 0.96 -5.39
N ILE A 92 -18.03 1.13 -5.71
CA ILE A 92 -16.92 1.05 -4.78
C ILE A 92 -16.33 2.43 -4.45
N THR A 93 -16.80 3.49 -5.11
CA THR A 93 -16.18 4.84 -5.11
C THR A 93 -15.91 5.33 -3.69
N HIS A 94 -16.90 5.20 -2.81
CA HIS A 94 -16.85 5.66 -1.42
C HIS A 94 -17.03 4.51 -0.43
N THR A 95 -16.06 3.60 -0.41
CA THR A 95 -16.11 2.42 0.46
C THR A 95 -14.84 2.27 1.27
N ASP A 96 -14.99 1.82 2.53
CA ASP A 96 -13.85 1.48 3.39
C ASP A 96 -12.90 0.47 2.74
N TRP A 97 -13.43 -0.41 1.89
CA TRP A 97 -12.64 -1.36 1.10
C TRP A 97 -11.67 -0.66 0.15
N ARG A 98 -12.18 0.28 -0.66
CA ARG A 98 -11.34 1.06 -1.59
C ARG A 98 -10.35 1.92 -0.80
N TYR A 99 -10.84 2.66 0.19
CA TYR A 99 -10.03 3.54 1.02
C TYR A 99 -8.89 2.80 1.72
N SER A 100 -9.17 1.57 2.18
CA SER A 100 -8.15 0.72 2.77
C SER A 100 -7.15 0.20 1.73
N LEU A 101 -7.52 -0.03 0.47
CA LEU A 101 -6.55 -0.34 -0.59
C LEU A 101 -5.68 0.88 -0.95
N MET A 102 -6.26 2.08 -0.98
CA MET A 102 -5.53 3.32 -1.27
C MET A 102 -4.50 3.66 -0.18
N ASN A 103 -4.79 3.32 1.09
CA ASN A 103 -3.80 3.35 2.18
C ASN A 103 -2.58 2.45 1.91
N TRP A 104 -2.70 1.49 1.02
CA TRP A 104 -1.65 0.57 0.58
C TRP A 104 -1.16 0.86 -0.85
N GLY A 105 -1.45 2.04 -1.37
CA GLY A 105 -0.97 2.50 -2.67
C GLY A 105 -1.67 1.86 -3.88
N ASN A 106 -2.82 1.22 -3.68
CA ASN A 106 -3.63 0.64 -4.75
C ASN A 106 -4.99 1.35 -4.82
N ASP A 107 -5.29 1.97 -5.96
CA ASP A 107 -6.63 2.47 -6.27
C ASP A 107 -7.30 1.59 -7.34
N PRO A 108 -8.31 0.78 -6.98
CA PRO A 108 -9.06 -0.07 -7.91
C PRO A 108 -9.87 0.64 -9.00
N GLU A 109 -9.97 1.97 -8.98
CA GLU A 109 -10.63 2.78 -10.03
C GLU A 109 -9.64 3.40 -11.03
N LYS A 110 -8.36 3.04 -10.92
CA LYS A 110 -7.29 3.52 -11.80
C LYS A 110 -6.92 2.51 -12.89
#